data_AF-A0A6J7AXU4-F1
#
_entry.id   AF-A0A6J7AXU4-F1
#
_cell.length_a   1.000
_cell.length_b   1.000
_cell.length_c   1.000
_cell.angle_alpha   90.00
_cell.angle_beta   90.00
_cell.angle_gamma   90.00
#
_symmetry.space_group_name_H-M   'P 1'
#
loop_
_entity.id
_entity.type
_entity.pdbx_description
1 polymer ?
#
loop_
_entity_poly.entity_id
_entity_poly.type
_entity_poly.pdbx_seq_one_letter_code
_entity_poly.pdbx_strand_id
1 'polypeptide(L)'
;MSGDVKGEGAQILTSLDAVGNTTKAITKGIAIATAVLAATALFGAFTDAIKEAAHKVVGDGELALQYQGILDVADPRNLVGLIIGAAVVFMFSGLAINAVSRAASAVVYEVREQFRLHPGIMKGTEKPEYGRVVDICTRDSLRELVTPGLLAVMAPIAVGFGLGVGALGAYLAGAIGTGTLMAVFLSNSGGAWDNAKKMVEDGNHGGKGSDAHHATIVGDTVGDPFKDTAGPAINPLIKVMNLVGLLVTPAIVEFALNGRGVYSAAIAIFATLVIVIALIRGHRGSTNIV
;
A
#
# COMPACT_ATOMS: atom_id res chain seq x y z
N MET A 1 -21.29 22.43 -2.19
CA MET A 1 -22.24 21.40 -1.69
C MET A 1 -23.43 21.34 -2.62
N SER A 2 -24.09 20.18 -2.73
CA SER A 2 -25.13 19.86 -3.74
C SER A 2 -26.37 20.76 -3.76
N GLY A 3 -26.52 21.70 -2.81
CA GLY A 3 -27.69 22.56 -2.68
C GLY A 3 -28.90 21.87 -2.04
N ASP A 4 -28.77 20.59 -1.69
CA ASP A 4 -29.84 19.75 -1.12
C ASP A 4 -30.17 20.10 0.33
N VAL A 5 -29.22 20.70 1.07
CA VAL A 5 -29.39 21.09 2.47
C VAL A 5 -29.13 22.60 2.60
N LYS A 6 -30.03 23.33 3.26
CA LYS A 6 -30.01 24.79 3.40
C LYS A 6 -30.09 25.23 4.87
N GLY A 7 -29.69 26.47 5.14
CA GLY A 7 -29.80 27.08 6.47
C GLY A 7 -28.90 26.42 7.50
N GLU A 8 -29.41 26.22 8.72
CA GLU A 8 -28.70 25.65 9.86
C GLU A 8 -28.12 24.26 9.57
N GLY A 9 -28.86 23.42 8.82
CA GLY A 9 -28.39 22.09 8.44
C GLY A 9 -27.10 22.10 7.60
N ALA A 10 -26.94 23.08 6.70
CA ALA A 10 -25.73 23.22 5.90
C ALA A 10 -24.53 23.71 6.74
N GLN A 11 -24.78 24.56 7.74
CA GLN A 11 -23.75 25.03 8.66
C GLN A 11 -23.27 23.89 9.58
N ILE A 12 -24.19 23.10 10.12
CA ILE A 12 -23.86 21.89 10.90
C ILE A 12 -23.07 20.89 10.05
N LEU A 13 -23.46 20.66 8.80
CA LEU A 13 -22.74 19.75 7.91
C LEU A 13 -21.29 20.21 7.65
N THR A 14 -21.11 21.52 7.49
CA THR A 14 -19.79 22.14 7.29
C THR A 14 -18.91 22.01 8.53
N SER A 15 -19.47 22.23 9.73
CA SER A 15 -18.72 22.08 10.98
C SER A 15 -18.36 20.61 11.25
N LEU A 16 -19.26 19.67 10.95
CA LEU A 16 -18.99 18.24 11.06
C LEU A 16 -17.93 17.74 10.07
N ASP A 17 -17.89 18.26 8.84
CA ASP A 17 -16.83 17.92 7.87
C ASP A 17 -15.45 18.38 8.36
N ALA A 18 -15.36 19.59 8.94
CA ALA A 18 -14.11 20.09 9.52
C ALA A 18 -13.60 19.20 10.67
N VAL A 19 -14.49 18.77 11.56
CA VAL A 19 -14.16 17.81 12.63
C VAL A 19 -13.74 16.47 12.02
N GLY A 20 -14.49 15.95 11.04
CA GLY A 20 -14.19 14.69 10.35
C GLY A 20 -12.82 14.67 9.70
N ASN A 21 -12.41 15.77 9.06
CA ASN A 21 -11.07 15.91 8.49
C ASN A 21 -9.96 15.81 9.55
N THR A 22 -10.15 16.45 10.70
CA THR A 22 -9.20 16.37 11.83
C THR A 22 -9.14 14.96 12.41
N THR A 23 -10.29 14.31 12.61
CA THR A 23 -10.36 12.91 13.06
C THR A 23 -9.70 11.95 12.06
N LYS A 24 -9.90 12.17 10.75
CA LYS A 24 -9.27 11.37 9.67
C LYS A 24 -7.74 11.48 9.72
N ALA A 25 -7.19 12.66 9.99
CA ALA A 25 -5.75 12.84 10.14
C ALA A 25 -5.18 12.10 11.37
N ILE A 26 -5.82 12.26 12.53
CA ILE A 26 -5.39 11.61 13.78
C ILE A 26 -5.43 10.08 13.64
N THR A 27 -6.53 9.55 13.09
CA THR A 27 -6.71 8.10 12.92
C THR A 27 -5.70 7.49 11.96
N LYS A 28 -5.29 8.19 10.89
CA LYS A 28 -4.19 7.76 10.01
C LYS A 28 -2.87 7.61 10.78
N GLY A 29 -2.52 8.62 11.60
CA GLY A 29 -1.30 8.57 12.42
C GLY A 29 -1.31 7.41 13.43
N ILE A 30 -2.43 7.21 14.14
CA ILE A 30 -2.60 6.09 15.07
C ILE A 30 -2.53 4.73 14.34
N ALA A 31 -3.15 4.62 13.17
CA ALA A 31 -3.10 3.39 12.37
C ALA A 31 -1.68 3.02 11.96
N ILE A 32 -0.86 4.01 11.56
CA ILE A 32 0.55 3.80 11.24
C ILE A 32 1.30 3.37 12.49
N ALA A 33 1.21 4.13 13.59
CA ALA A 33 1.95 3.83 14.82
C ALA A 33 1.62 2.43 15.39
N THR A 34 0.34 2.07 15.43
CA THR A 34 -0.10 0.75 15.89
C THR A 34 0.33 -0.37 14.94
N ALA A 35 0.38 -0.12 13.63
CA ALA A 35 0.90 -1.10 12.67
C ALA A 35 2.39 -1.35 12.87
N VAL A 36 3.18 -0.31 13.16
CA VAL A 36 4.62 -0.45 13.46
C VAL A 36 4.83 -1.25 14.73
N LEU A 37 4.11 -0.94 15.82
CA LEU A 37 4.20 -1.69 17.07
C LEU A 37 3.87 -3.18 16.86
N ALA A 38 2.78 -3.46 16.15
CA ALA A 38 2.39 -4.83 15.82
C ALA A 38 3.44 -5.54 14.94
N ALA A 39 4.01 -4.84 13.96
CA ALA A 39 5.04 -5.39 13.09
C ALA A 39 6.34 -5.70 13.85
N THR A 40 6.76 -4.84 14.77
CA THR A 40 7.91 -5.09 15.66
C THR A 40 7.66 -6.30 16.57
N ALA A 41 6.45 -6.44 17.12
CA ALA A 41 6.09 -7.60 17.94
C ALA A 41 6.09 -8.90 17.11
N LEU A 42 5.51 -8.87 15.90
CA LEU A 42 5.53 -10.00 14.96
C LEU A 42 6.96 -10.35 14.52
N PHE A 43 7.83 -9.35 14.37
CA PHE A 43 9.25 -9.57 14.06
C PHE A 43 9.99 -10.24 15.23
N GLY A 44 9.70 -9.86 16.46
CA GLY A 44 10.18 -10.58 17.65
C GLY A 44 9.72 -12.04 17.65
N ALA A 45 8.42 -12.27 17.46
CA ALA A 45 7.84 -13.62 17.35
C ALA A 45 8.46 -14.43 16.19
N PHE A 46 8.83 -13.78 15.09
CA PHE A 46 9.54 -14.42 13.98
C PHE A 46 10.91 -14.94 14.43
N THR A 47 11.70 -14.17 15.17
CA THR A 47 13.00 -14.65 15.67
C THR A 47 12.87 -15.83 16.63
N ASP A 48 11.81 -15.86 17.44
CA ASP A 48 11.54 -16.98 18.33
C ASP A 48 11.05 -18.22 17.57
N ALA A 49 10.23 -18.03 16.53
CA ALA A 49 9.80 -19.11 15.63
C ALA A 49 11.00 -19.76 14.91
N ILE A 50 12.03 -18.99 14.57
CA ILE A 50 13.28 -19.55 14.01
C ILE A 50 13.95 -20.48 15.02
N LYS A 51 14.17 -20.00 16.25
CA LYS A 51 14.84 -20.76 17.30
C LYS A 51 14.08 -22.05 17.60
N GLU A 52 12.77 -21.96 17.79
CA GLU A 52 11.92 -23.10 18.08
C GLU A 52 11.94 -24.13 16.94
N ALA A 53 11.86 -23.68 15.69
CA ALA A 53 11.93 -24.57 14.53
C ALA A 53 13.30 -25.24 14.40
N ALA A 54 14.39 -24.51 14.65
CA ALA A 54 15.75 -25.06 14.57
C ALA A 54 16.01 -26.10 15.67
N HIS A 55 15.61 -25.80 16.91
CA HIS A 55 15.72 -26.73 18.04
C HIS A 55 14.93 -28.02 17.80
N LYS A 56 13.74 -27.94 17.19
CA LYS A 56 12.94 -29.12 16.84
C LYS A 56 13.62 -30.06 15.85
N VAL A 57 14.50 -29.55 15.00
CA VAL A 57 15.16 -30.36 13.95
C VAL A 57 16.52 -30.89 14.41
N VAL A 58 17.32 -30.09 15.12
CA VAL A 58 18.74 -30.39 15.41
C VAL A 58 19.03 -30.57 16.91
N GLY A 59 18.08 -30.25 17.80
CA GLY A 59 18.29 -30.30 19.25
C GLY A 59 19.23 -29.19 19.75
N ASP A 60 20.13 -29.52 20.68
CA ASP A 60 21.13 -28.59 21.27
C ASP A 60 22.46 -28.55 20.49
N GLY A 61 22.43 -28.88 19.20
CA GLY A 61 23.62 -28.84 18.33
C GLY A 61 24.14 -27.43 18.05
N GLU A 62 25.36 -27.35 17.53
CA GLU A 62 25.95 -26.08 17.10
C GLU A 62 25.21 -25.53 15.86
N LEU A 63 24.36 -24.53 16.09
CA LEU A 63 23.53 -23.89 15.07
C LEU A 63 24.19 -22.62 14.55
N ALA A 64 24.12 -22.37 13.24
CA ALA A 64 24.55 -21.10 12.66
C ALA A 64 23.76 -19.91 13.26
N LEU A 65 24.38 -18.73 13.31
CA LEU A 65 23.84 -17.51 13.95
C LEU A 65 22.38 -17.21 13.57
N GLN A 66 22.03 -17.36 12.29
CA GLN A 66 20.66 -17.12 11.80
C GLN A 66 19.61 -18.00 12.50
N TYR A 67 19.95 -19.24 12.87
CA TYR A 67 19.06 -20.17 13.55
C TYR A 67 18.98 -19.93 15.07
N GLN A 68 19.89 -19.13 15.61
CA GLN A 68 19.84 -18.62 16.98
C GLN A 68 19.01 -17.32 17.07
N GLY A 69 18.40 -16.89 15.97
CA GLY A 69 17.66 -15.62 15.87
C GLY A 69 18.56 -14.40 15.71
N ILE A 70 19.86 -14.58 15.44
CA ILE A 70 20.81 -13.50 15.20
C ILE A 70 20.90 -13.26 13.68
N LEU A 71 20.37 -12.12 13.24
CA LEU A 71 20.33 -11.71 11.84
C LEU A 71 21.46 -10.72 11.53
N ASP A 72 22.60 -11.22 11.07
CA ASP A 72 23.74 -10.37 10.70
C ASP A 72 23.49 -9.66 9.38
N VAL A 73 23.39 -8.33 9.41
CA VAL A 73 23.17 -7.49 8.22
C VAL A 73 24.39 -7.49 7.29
N ALA A 74 25.59 -7.80 7.80
CA ALA A 74 26.79 -7.91 6.99
C ALA A 74 26.81 -9.15 6.10
N ASP A 75 25.98 -10.16 6.38
CA ASP A 75 25.81 -11.30 5.47
C ASP A 75 25.20 -10.83 4.13
N PRO A 76 25.82 -11.17 2.98
CA PRO A 76 25.34 -10.72 1.68
C PRO A 76 23.89 -11.10 1.37
N ARG A 77 23.41 -12.26 1.82
CA ARG A 77 22.01 -12.69 1.58
C ARG A 77 21.06 -11.85 2.41
N ASN A 78 21.43 -11.54 3.65
CA ASN A 78 20.64 -10.68 4.53
C ASN A 78 20.57 -9.26 3.96
N LEU A 79 21.69 -8.71 3.50
CA LEU A 79 21.70 -7.39 2.86
C LEU A 79 20.82 -7.35 1.61
N VAL A 80 20.87 -8.38 0.76
CA VAL A 80 19.97 -8.49 -0.41
C VAL A 80 18.51 -8.57 0.04
N GLY A 81 18.20 -9.39 1.06
CA GLY A 81 16.86 -9.48 1.65
C GLY A 81 16.33 -8.12 2.10
N LEU A 82 17.14 -7.35 2.85
CA LEU A 82 16.82 -6.01 3.31
C LEU A 82 16.46 -5.06 2.14
N ILE A 83 17.28 -5.05 1.09
CA ILE A 83 17.07 -4.21 -0.10
C ILE A 83 15.77 -4.61 -0.83
N ILE A 84 15.51 -5.92 -0.97
CA ILE A 84 14.26 -6.40 -1.57
C ILE A 84 13.06 -5.96 -0.72
N GLY A 85 13.16 -6.05 0.60
CA GLY A 85 12.11 -5.60 1.53
C GLY A 85 11.77 -4.13 1.35
N ALA A 86 12.80 -3.27 1.28
CA ALA A 86 12.64 -1.85 0.98
C ALA A 86 12.02 -1.63 -0.42
N ALA A 87 12.51 -2.34 -1.43
CA ALA A 87 12.03 -2.22 -2.81
C ALA A 87 10.56 -2.61 -2.97
N VAL A 88 10.08 -3.63 -2.25
CA VAL A 88 8.67 -4.06 -2.29
C VAL A 88 7.74 -2.95 -1.78
N VAL A 89 8.14 -2.17 -0.78
CA VAL A 89 7.34 -1.03 -0.30
C VAL A 89 7.18 0.01 -1.41
N PHE A 90 8.29 0.41 -2.06
CA PHE A 90 8.23 1.36 -3.18
C PHE A 90 7.41 0.82 -4.35
N MET A 91 7.59 -0.45 -4.69
CA MET A 91 6.83 -1.12 -5.76
C MET A 91 5.33 -1.11 -5.44
N PHE A 92 4.95 -1.47 -4.22
CA PHE A 92 3.56 -1.47 -3.78
C PHE A 92 2.95 -0.06 -3.86
N SER A 93 3.65 0.95 -3.35
CA SER A 93 3.19 2.34 -3.42
C SER A 93 2.99 2.80 -4.87
N GLY A 94 3.96 2.51 -5.74
CA GLY A 94 3.88 2.84 -7.17
C GLY A 94 2.70 2.15 -7.87
N LEU A 95 2.49 0.86 -7.60
CA LEU A 95 1.34 0.11 -8.14
C LEU A 95 0.01 0.72 -7.69
N ALA A 96 -0.12 1.04 -6.41
CA ALA A 96 -1.32 1.65 -5.84
C ALA A 96 -1.62 3.03 -6.43
N ILE A 97 -0.61 3.90 -6.53
CA ILE A 97 -0.76 5.24 -7.12
C ILE A 97 -1.15 5.13 -8.60
N ASN A 98 -0.45 4.28 -9.37
CA ASN A 98 -0.74 4.10 -10.78
C ASN A 98 -2.15 3.54 -11.04
N ALA A 99 -2.63 2.64 -10.16
CA ALA A 99 -3.99 2.11 -10.24
C ALA A 99 -5.04 3.22 -10.09
N VAL A 100 -4.88 4.10 -9.09
CA VAL A 100 -5.78 5.25 -8.89
C VAL A 100 -5.72 6.20 -10.08
N SER A 101 -4.53 6.50 -10.61
CA SER A 101 -4.38 7.39 -11.76
C SER A 101 -5.12 6.88 -13.00
N ARG A 102 -5.13 5.55 -13.24
CA ARG A 102 -5.89 4.94 -14.34
C ARG A 102 -7.40 5.06 -14.15
N ALA A 103 -7.89 4.64 -12.98
CA ALA A 103 -9.32 4.71 -12.67
C ALA A 103 -9.82 6.17 -12.72
N ALA A 104 -9.06 7.11 -12.16
CA ALA A 104 -9.37 8.53 -12.23
C ALA A 104 -9.43 9.05 -13.68
N SER A 105 -8.51 8.62 -14.54
CA SER A 105 -8.51 9.00 -15.96
C SER A 105 -9.76 8.49 -16.69
N ALA A 106 -10.18 7.25 -16.42
CA ALA A 106 -11.40 6.68 -16.97
C ALA A 106 -12.65 7.43 -16.50
N VAL A 107 -12.70 7.82 -15.21
CA VAL A 107 -13.79 8.65 -14.67
C VAL A 107 -13.82 10.04 -15.32
N VAL A 108 -12.66 10.68 -15.52
CA VAL A 108 -12.59 11.99 -16.20
C VAL A 108 -13.11 11.89 -17.64
N TYR A 109 -12.73 10.84 -18.37
CA TYR A 109 -13.22 10.61 -19.72
C TYR A 109 -14.74 10.43 -19.75
N GLU A 110 -15.29 9.57 -18.88
CA GLU A 110 -16.74 9.33 -18.79
C GLU A 110 -17.51 10.61 -18.43
N VAL A 111 -17.05 11.38 -17.44
CA VAL A 111 -17.70 12.65 -17.04
C VAL A 111 -17.69 13.67 -18.20
N ARG A 112 -16.57 13.79 -18.92
CA ARG A 112 -16.47 14.68 -20.09
C ARG A 112 -17.39 14.24 -21.22
N GLU A 113 -17.47 12.93 -21.47
CA GLU A 113 -18.33 12.36 -22.50
C GLU A 113 -19.81 12.59 -22.18
N GLN A 114 -20.22 12.41 -20.92
CA GLN A 114 -21.59 12.74 -20.48
C GLN A 114 -21.89 14.22 -20.65
N PHE A 115 -21.00 15.14 -20.26
CA PHE A 115 -21.23 16.58 -20.48
C PHE A 115 -21.33 16.96 -21.96
N ARG A 116 -20.58 16.28 -22.83
CA ARG A 116 -20.59 16.51 -24.28
C ARG A 116 -21.88 16.00 -24.93
N LEU A 117 -22.30 14.79 -24.58
CA LEU A 117 -23.47 14.13 -25.16
C LEU A 117 -24.80 14.62 -24.56
N HIS A 118 -24.78 15.06 -23.30
CA HIS A 118 -25.95 15.51 -22.54
C HIS A 118 -25.73 16.95 -21.98
N PRO A 119 -25.81 18.00 -22.83
CA PRO A 119 -25.60 19.38 -22.38
C PRO A 119 -26.61 19.86 -21.33
N GLY A 120 -27.74 19.16 -21.17
CA GLY A 120 -28.73 19.43 -20.13
C GLY A 120 -28.19 19.27 -18.70
N ILE A 121 -27.13 18.47 -18.53
CA ILE A 121 -26.49 18.25 -17.23
C ILE A 121 -25.86 19.55 -16.70
N MET A 122 -25.09 20.25 -17.52
CA MET A 122 -24.46 21.53 -17.12
C MET A 122 -25.48 22.65 -16.92
N LYS A 123 -26.67 22.52 -17.53
CA LYS A 123 -27.82 23.44 -17.33
C LYS A 123 -28.66 23.07 -16.10
N GLY A 124 -28.39 21.94 -15.45
CA GLY A 124 -29.16 21.43 -14.32
C GLY A 124 -30.56 20.90 -14.67
N THR A 125 -30.88 20.74 -15.95
CA THR A 125 -32.19 20.26 -16.43
C THR A 125 -32.26 18.74 -16.59
N GLU A 126 -31.10 18.08 -16.61
CA GLU A 126 -30.95 16.64 -16.79
C GLU A 126 -30.02 16.08 -15.71
N LYS A 127 -30.31 14.87 -15.23
CA LYS A 127 -29.48 14.21 -14.23
C LYS A 127 -28.35 13.41 -14.91
N PRO A 128 -27.11 13.45 -14.40
CA PRO A 128 -26.03 12.58 -14.85
C PRO A 128 -26.35 11.09 -14.69
N GLU A 129 -25.69 10.26 -15.48
CA GLU A 129 -25.64 8.82 -15.25
C GLU A 129 -24.54 8.54 -14.22
N TYR A 130 -24.95 8.36 -12.96
CA TYR A 130 -24.04 8.06 -11.85
C TYR A 130 -23.54 6.61 -11.81
N GLY A 131 -24.36 5.65 -12.27
CA GLY A 131 -24.08 4.22 -12.24
C GLY A 131 -22.85 3.83 -13.07
N ARG A 132 -22.58 4.52 -14.19
CA ARG A 132 -21.40 4.32 -15.02
C ARG A 132 -20.11 4.66 -14.29
N VAL A 133 -20.08 5.79 -13.59
CA VAL A 133 -18.92 6.18 -12.78
C VAL A 133 -18.70 5.19 -11.63
N VAL A 134 -19.79 4.75 -10.98
CA VAL A 134 -19.72 3.73 -9.93
C VAL A 134 -19.16 2.41 -10.48
N ASP A 135 -19.66 1.93 -11.63
CA ASP A 135 -19.21 0.69 -12.26
C ASP A 135 -17.73 0.72 -12.65
N ILE A 136 -17.25 1.84 -13.20
CA ILE A 136 -15.82 2.05 -13.49
C ILE A 136 -14.98 1.90 -12.22
N CYS A 137 -15.32 2.65 -11.16
CA CYS A 137 -14.59 2.60 -9.89
C CYS A 137 -14.62 1.21 -9.25
N THR A 138 -15.77 0.52 -9.26
CA THR A 138 -15.92 -0.82 -8.67
C THR A 138 -15.11 -1.86 -9.44
N ARG A 139 -15.24 -1.92 -10.76
CA ARG A 139 -14.51 -2.91 -11.58
C ARG A 139 -13.00 -2.70 -11.49
N ASP A 140 -12.56 -1.46 -11.61
CA ASP A 140 -11.13 -1.15 -11.66
C ASP A 140 -10.48 -1.37 -10.30
N SER A 141 -11.11 -0.95 -9.20
CA SER A 141 -10.58 -1.22 -7.85
C SER A 141 -10.41 -2.72 -7.56
N LEU A 142 -11.39 -3.56 -7.93
CA LEU A 142 -11.29 -5.01 -7.74
C LEU A 142 -10.16 -5.64 -8.54
N ARG A 143 -10.00 -5.22 -9.81
CA ARG A 143 -8.95 -5.75 -10.69
C ARG A 143 -7.56 -5.33 -10.22
N GLU A 144 -7.40 -4.07 -9.81
CA GLU A 144 -6.11 -3.48 -9.51
C GLU A 144 -5.53 -3.94 -8.16
N LEU A 145 -6.38 -4.34 -7.20
CA LEU A 145 -5.95 -4.83 -5.89
C LEU A 145 -5.32 -6.23 -5.91
N VAL A 146 -5.56 -7.02 -6.96
CA VAL A 146 -5.02 -8.40 -7.05
C VAL A 146 -3.49 -8.40 -7.10
N THR A 147 -2.89 -7.50 -7.86
CA THR A 147 -1.43 -7.49 -8.07
C THR A 147 -0.67 -7.12 -6.79
N PRO A 148 -1.00 -6.02 -6.07
CA PRO A 148 -0.37 -5.69 -4.79
C PRO A 148 -0.63 -6.76 -3.71
N GLY A 149 -1.82 -7.38 -3.71
CA GLY A 149 -2.13 -8.47 -2.78
C GLY A 149 -1.27 -9.71 -3.00
N LEU A 150 -1.10 -10.14 -4.25
CA LEU A 150 -0.21 -11.26 -4.59
C LEU A 150 1.25 -10.94 -4.27
N LEU A 151 1.71 -9.71 -4.51
CA LEU A 151 3.04 -9.26 -4.14
C LEU A 151 3.27 -9.40 -2.63
N ALA A 152 2.32 -8.94 -1.80
CA ALA A 152 2.41 -8.99 -0.34
C ALA A 152 2.53 -10.42 0.21
N VAL A 153 1.83 -11.38 -0.40
CA VAL A 153 1.83 -12.78 0.07
C VAL A 153 3.01 -13.56 -0.49
N MET A 154 3.33 -13.40 -1.78
CA MET A 154 4.34 -14.23 -2.43
C MET A 154 5.77 -13.75 -2.18
N ALA A 155 6.01 -12.46 -1.93
CA ALA A 155 7.36 -11.94 -1.75
C ALA A 155 8.10 -12.52 -0.52
N PRO A 156 7.49 -12.59 0.69
CA PRO A 156 8.11 -13.27 1.83
C PRO A 156 8.42 -14.75 1.54
N ILE A 157 7.55 -15.44 0.81
CA ILE A 157 7.73 -16.85 0.41
C ILE A 157 8.92 -16.99 -0.54
N ALA A 158 9.00 -16.14 -1.57
CA ALA A 158 10.08 -16.14 -2.54
C ALA A 158 11.44 -15.88 -1.88
N VAL A 159 11.51 -14.86 -1.00
CA VAL A 159 12.76 -14.52 -0.29
C VAL A 159 13.14 -15.61 0.71
N GLY A 160 12.19 -16.10 1.50
CA GLY A 160 12.46 -17.08 2.55
C GLY A 160 12.93 -18.43 2.01
N PHE A 161 12.23 -19.00 1.03
CA PHE A 161 12.64 -20.26 0.42
C PHE A 161 13.82 -20.10 -0.55
N GLY A 162 14.02 -18.91 -1.14
CA GLY A 162 15.08 -18.66 -2.12
C GLY A 162 16.43 -18.28 -1.52
N LEU A 163 16.42 -17.38 -0.52
CA LEU A 163 17.63 -16.82 0.10
C LEU A 163 17.86 -17.32 1.53
N GLY A 164 16.83 -17.89 2.15
CA GLY A 164 16.88 -18.46 3.49
C GLY A 164 16.24 -17.57 4.56
N VAL A 165 16.21 -18.11 5.78
CA VAL A 165 15.50 -17.50 6.91
C VAL A 165 16.14 -16.19 7.38
N GLY A 166 17.47 -16.08 7.29
CA GLY A 166 18.19 -14.84 7.58
C GLY A 166 17.75 -13.69 6.66
N ALA A 167 17.73 -13.96 5.35
CA ALA A 167 17.33 -13.00 4.34
C ALA A 167 15.85 -12.62 4.43
N LEU A 168 14.98 -13.55 4.82
CA LEU A 168 13.58 -13.25 5.13
C LEU A 168 13.46 -12.31 6.33
N GLY A 169 14.22 -12.54 7.40
CA GLY A 169 14.24 -11.63 8.55
C GLY A 169 14.71 -10.24 8.15
N ALA A 170 15.80 -10.14 7.40
CA ALA A 170 16.27 -8.85 6.89
C ALA A 170 15.26 -8.18 5.94
N TYR A 171 14.58 -8.95 5.09
CA TYR A 171 13.47 -8.47 4.25
C TYR A 171 12.33 -7.86 5.06
N LEU A 172 11.90 -8.52 6.13
CA LEU A 172 10.86 -7.98 7.01
C LEU A 172 11.32 -6.70 7.68
N ALA A 173 12.57 -6.65 8.17
CA ALA A 173 13.13 -5.44 8.76
C ALA A 173 13.19 -4.27 7.76
N GLY A 174 13.64 -4.52 6.52
CA GLY A 174 13.67 -3.53 5.45
C GLY A 174 12.27 -3.01 5.10
N ALA A 175 11.30 -3.93 4.98
CA ALA A 175 9.91 -3.57 4.69
C ALA A 175 9.26 -2.77 5.82
N ILE A 176 9.52 -3.09 7.09
CA ILE A 176 9.02 -2.35 8.25
C ILE A 176 9.62 -0.93 8.27
N GLY A 177 10.95 -0.83 8.18
CA GLY A 177 11.65 0.45 8.24
C GLY A 177 11.25 1.39 7.12
N THR A 178 11.35 0.92 5.87
CA THR A 178 10.96 1.72 4.69
C THR A 178 9.46 1.98 4.66
N GLY A 179 8.63 0.98 4.98
CA GLY A 179 7.18 1.08 4.99
C GLY A 179 6.67 2.12 5.97
N THR A 180 7.25 2.18 7.17
CA THR A 180 6.90 3.21 8.18
C THR A 180 7.15 4.62 7.64
N LEU A 181 8.36 4.87 7.12
CA LEU A 181 8.72 6.19 6.61
C LEU A 181 7.88 6.57 5.39
N MET A 182 7.63 5.62 4.48
CA MET A 182 6.81 5.85 3.30
C MET A 182 5.35 6.12 3.65
N ALA A 183 4.76 5.38 4.59
CA ALA A 183 3.38 5.58 5.03
C ALA A 183 3.16 6.98 5.63
N VAL A 184 4.09 7.43 6.47
CA VAL A 184 4.08 8.78 7.05
C VAL A 184 4.25 9.83 5.97
N PHE A 185 5.23 9.66 5.09
CA PHE A 185 5.51 10.59 3.99
C PHE A 185 4.27 10.79 3.11
N LEU A 186 3.71 9.71 2.55
CA LEU A 186 2.56 9.80 1.65
C LEU A 186 1.33 10.39 2.34
N SER A 187 1.03 9.96 3.57
CA SER A 187 -0.14 10.44 4.32
C SER A 187 -0.04 11.92 4.65
N ASN A 188 1.13 12.37 5.09
CA ASN A 188 1.35 13.77 5.48
C ASN A 188 1.45 14.68 4.26
N SER A 189 2.16 14.28 3.21
CA SER A 189 2.26 15.07 1.98
C SER A 189 0.89 15.29 1.34
N GLY A 190 0.08 14.24 1.19
CA GLY A 190 -1.27 14.41 0.65
C GLY A 190 -2.18 15.23 1.57
N GLY A 191 -2.08 15.07 2.89
CA GLY A 191 -2.82 15.90 3.83
C GLY A 191 -2.42 17.38 3.80
N ALA A 192 -1.14 17.66 3.59
CA ALA A 192 -0.62 19.02 3.46
C ALA A 192 -1.15 19.72 2.20
N TRP A 193 -1.20 19.01 1.06
CA TRP A 193 -1.78 19.58 -0.17
C TRP A 193 -3.28 19.87 -0.05
N ASP A 194 -4.05 18.99 0.58
CA ASP A 194 -5.48 19.22 0.85
C ASP A 194 -5.70 20.45 1.73
N ASN A 195 -4.92 20.57 2.81
CA ASN A 195 -5.00 21.71 3.72
C ASN A 195 -4.55 23.01 3.05
N ALA A 196 -3.54 22.98 2.19
CA ALA A 196 -3.13 24.13 1.40
C ALA A 196 -4.25 24.59 0.45
N LYS A 197 -4.94 23.66 -0.21
CA LYS A 197 -6.12 23.96 -1.03
C LYS A 197 -7.22 24.63 -0.20
N LYS A 198 -7.57 24.05 0.96
CA LYS A 198 -8.58 24.65 1.87
C LYS A 198 -8.21 26.05 2.33
N MET A 199 -6.95 26.28 2.68
CA MET A 199 -6.46 27.61 3.05
C MET A 199 -6.68 28.65 1.94
N VAL A 200 -6.48 28.25 0.67
CA VAL A 200 -6.76 29.12 -0.47
C VAL A 200 -8.26 29.29 -0.72
N GLU A 201 -9.05 28.23 -0.56
CA GLU A 201 -10.51 28.30 -0.65
C GLU A 201 -11.14 29.25 0.38
N ASP A 202 -10.53 29.39 1.56
CA ASP A 202 -10.92 30.30 2.63
C ASP A 202 -10.57 31.78 2.36
N GLY A 203 -9.94 32.07 1.22
CA GLY A 203 -9.64 33.43 0.77
C GLY A 203 -8.19 33.88 1.00
N ASN A 204 -7.37 33.08 1.68
CA ASN A 204 -5.95 33.38 1.81
C ASN A 204 -5.28 33.12 0.46
N HIS A 205 -4.60 34.11 -0.12
CA HIS A 205 -3.96 33.99 -1.45
C HIS A 205 -4.93 33.97 -2.65
N GLY A 206 -6.04 34.72 -2.58
CA GLY A 206 -6.86 35.06 -3.75
C GLY A 206 -8.17 34.31 -3.89
N GLY A 207 -8.44 33.31 -3.05
CA GLY A 207 -9.75 32.67 -3.01
C GLY A 207 -10.04 31.74 -4.19
N LYS A 208 -11.28 31.25 -4.23
CA LYS A 208 -11.77 30.33 -5.28
C LYS A 208 -11.71 30.96 -6.66
N GLY A 209 -11.16 30.22 -7.61
CA GLY A 209 -11.02 30.63 -9.01
C GLY A 209 -9.75 31.44 -9.31
N SER A 210 -8.91 31.71 -8.30
CA SER A 210 -7.58 32.28 -8.51
C SER A 210 -6.59 31.26 -9.10
N ASP A 211 -5.49 31.74 -9.67
CA ASP A 211 -4.39 30.87 -10.14
C ASP A 211 -3.82 30.01 -9.01
N ALA A 212 -3.75 30.55 -7.79
CA ALA A 212 -3.34 29.81 -6.60
C ALA A 212 -4.31 28.66 -6.28
N HIS A 213 -5.62 28.88 -6.43
CA HIS A 213 -6.62 27.84 -6.24
C HIS A 213 -6.52 26.73 -7.28
N HIS A 214 -6.29 27.09 -8.56
CA HIS A 214 -6.08 26.09 -9.60
C HIS A 214 -4.80 25.26 -9.35
N ALA A 215 -3.72 25.88 -8.90
CA ALA A 215 -2.48 25.18 -8.55
C ALA A 215 -2.65 24.23 -7.37
N THR A 216 -3.37 24.64 -6.31
CA THR A 216 -3.58 23.79 -5.13
C THR A 216 -4.57 22.66 -5.40
N ILE A 217 -5.54 22.81 -6.32
CA ILE A 217 -6.36 21.70 -6.80
C ILE A 217 -5.47 20.62 -7.44
N VAL A 218 -4.52 21.01 -8.30
CA VAL A 218 -3.58 20.04 -8.90
C VAL A 218 -2.78 19.32 -7.82
N GLY A 219 -2.25 20.05 -6.83
CA GLY A 219 -1.54 19.45 -5.70
C GLY A 219 -2.38 18.44 -4.91
N ASP A 220 -3.64 18.77 -4.61
CA ASP A 220 -4.54 17.86 -3.89
C ASP A 220 -4.86 16.60 -4.70
N THR A 221 -5.09 16.73 -6.02
CA THR A 221 -5.31 15.56 -6.89
C THR A 221 -4.10 14.62 -6.99
N VAL A 222 -2.89 15.15 -6.84
CA VAL A 222 -1.65 14.34 -6.69
C VAL A 222 -1.60 13.71 -5.30
N GLY A 223 -2.06 14.43 -4.27
CA GLY A 223 -2.09 13.99 -2.88
C GLY A 223 -3.15 12.95 -2.54
N ASP A 224 -4.24 12.86 -3.29
CA ASP A 224 -5.33 11.91 -3.07
C ASP A 224 -4.89 10.44 -3.10
N PRO A 225 -4.21 9.94 -4.16
CA PRO A 225 -3.70 8.56 -4.14
C PRO A 225 -2.67 8.33 -3.03
N PHE A 226 -1.97 9.37 -2.57
CA PHE A 226 -0.98 9.25 -1.50
C PHE A 226 -1.67 9.06 -0.15
N LYS A 227 -2.56 9.99 0.22
CA LYS A 227 -3.17 10.03 1.56
C LYS A 227 -4.31 9.04 1.74
N ASP A 228 -5.00 8.64 0.67
CA ASP A 228 -6.22 7.85 0.77
C ASP A 228 -6.11 6.47 0.11
N THR A 229 -4.99 6.14 -0.54
CA THR A 229 -4.75 4.79 -1.08
C THR A 229 -3.40 4.24 -0.62
N ALA A 230 -2.29 4.73 -1.17
CA ALA A 230 -0.98 4.12 -0.98
C ALA A 230 -0.47 4.22 0.47
N GLY A 231 -0.53 5.42 1.07
CA GLY A 231 -0.05 5.66 2.44
C GLY A 231 -0.73 4.75 3.47
N PRO A 232 -2.07 4.77 3.59
CA PRO A 232 -2.78 3.88 4.51
C PRO A 232 -2.62 2.39 4.18
N ALA A 233 -2.49 2.01 2.91
CA ALA A 233 -2.41 0.60 2.48
C ALA A 233 -1.03 -0.05 2.75
N ILE A 234 0.01 0.74 3.04
CA ILE A 234 1.30 0.20 3.49
C ILE A 234 1.17 -0.48 4.86
N ASN A 235 0.29 0.01 5.74
CA ASN A 235 0.08 -0.58 7.06
C ASN A 235 -0.38 -2.04 7.01
N PRO A 236 -1.46 -2.40 6.28
CA PRO A 236 -1.84 -3.80 6.10
C PRO A 236 -0.81 -4.60 5.30
N LEU A 237 -0.11 -4.00 4.32
CA LEU A 237 0.98 -4.66 3.59
C LEU A 237 2.04 -5.21 4.56
N ILE A 238 2.56 -4.36 5.46
CA ILE A 238 3.57 -4.75 6.46
C ILE A 238 3.05 -5.88 7.35
N LYS A 239 1.78 -5.80 7.80
CA LYS A 239 1.18 -6.84 8.65
C LYS A 239 1.05 -8.17 7.92
N VAL A 240 0.58 -8.17 6.68
CA VAL A 240 0.44 -9.39 5.86
C VAL A 240 1.81 -10.02 5.61
N MET A 241 2.81 -9.24 5.22
CA MET A 241 4.15 -9.78 4.96
C MET A 241 4.78 -10.40 6.21
N ASN A 242 4.66 -9.74 7.37
CA ASN A 242 5.16 -10.30 8.63
C ASN A 242 4.42 -11.58 9.04
N LEU A 243 3.09 -11.58 8.90
CA LEU A 243 2.27 -12.75 9.22
C LEU A 243 2.62 -13.94 8.31
N VAL A 244 2.70 -13.71 7.00
CA VAL A 244 3.09 -14.77 6.05
C VAL A 244 4.50 -15.25 6.36
N GLY A 245 5.45 -14.33 6.56
CA GLY A 245 6.83 -14.66 6.93
C GLY A 245 6.89 -15.57 8.15
N LEU A 246 6.21 -15.19 9.24
CA LEU A 246 6.10 -15.98 10.46
C LEU A 246 5.50 -17.37 10.22
N LEU A 247 4.44 -17.47 9.42
CA LEU A 247 3.78 -18.76 9.13
C LEU A 247 4.67 -19.71 8.33
N VAL A 248 5.51 -19.18 7.42
CA VAL A 248 6.37 -20.03 6.58
C VAL A 248 7.73 -20.33 7.20
N THR A 249 8.14 -19.60 8.25
CA THR A 249 9.41 -19.80 8.95
C THR A 249 9.70 -21.25 9.32
N PRO A 250 8.79 -22.00 9.99
CA PRO A 250 9.08 -23.37 10.39
C PRO A 250 9.41 -24.27 9.20
N ALA A 251 8.67 -24.12 8.09
CA ALA A 251 8.89 -24.88 6.86
C ALA A 251 10.22 -24.53 6.19
N ILE A 252 10.60 -23.25 6.16
CA ILE A 252 11.89 -22.81 5.60
C ILE A 252 13.05 -23.42 6.40
N VAL A 253 12.97 -23.38 7.73
CA VAL A 253 14.00 -23.92 8.62
C VAL A 253 14.11 -25.43 8.47
N GLU A 254 12.97 -26.15 8.49
CA GLU A 254 12.94 -27.60 8.29
C GLU A 254 13.57 -28.00 6.94
N PHE A 255 13.23 -27.30 5.85
CA PHE A 255 13.71 -27.65 4.52
C PHE A 255 15.21 -27.37 4.37
N ALA A 256 15.69 -26.27 4.96
CA ALA A 256 17.10 -25.92 4.95
C ALA A 256 17.94 -26.95 5.71
N LEU A 257 17.50 -27.35 6.91
CA LEU A 257 18.26 -28.25 7.78
C LEU A 257 18.21 -29.72 7.34
N ASN A 258 17.13 -30.15 6.69
CA ASN A 258 17.00 -31.50 6.12
C ASN A 258 17.58 -31.65 4.70
N GLY A 259 18.32 -30.65 4.20
CA GLY A 259 18.94 -30.70 2.87
C GLY A 259 17.95 -30.73 1.69
N ARG A 260 16.70 -30.27 1.89
CA ARG A 260 15.63 -30.25 0.87
C ARG A 260 15.73 -29.03 -0.07
N GLY A 261 16.95 -28.64 -0.44
CA GLY A 261 17.22 -27.42 -1.22
C GLY A 261 16.49 -27.35 -2.57
N VAL A 262 16.28 -28.49 -3.23
CA VAL A 262 15.54 -28.57 -4.50
C VAL A 262 14.08 -28.13 -4.34
N TYR A 263 13.42 -28.56 -3.26
CA TYR A 263 12.04 -28.18 -2.97
C TYR A 263 11.93 -26.70 -2.60
N SER A 264 12.87 -26.18 -1.81
CA SER A 264 12.93 -24.75 -1.50
C SER A 264 13.12 -23.90 -2.75
N ALA A 265 14.04 -24.30 -3.64
CA ALA A 265 14.24 -23.60 -4.92
C ALA A 265 12.98 -23.64 -5.79
N ALA A 266 12.30 -24.78 -5.88
CA ALA A 266 11.05 -24.91 -6.65
C ALA A 266 9.94 -23.98 -6.11
N ILE A 267 9.77 -23.90 -4.79
CA ILE A 267 8.80 -22.99 -4.14
C ILE A 267 9.16 -21.53 -4.40
N ALA A 268 10.44 -21.17 -4.26
CA ALA A 268 10.92 -19.81 -4.50
C ALA A 268 10.71 -19.37 -5.96
N ILE A 269 11.03 -20.25 -6.92
CA ILE A 269 10.80 -19.99 -8.35
C ILE A 269 9.31 -19.83 -8.62
N PHE A 270 8.46 -20.71 -8.09
CA PHE A 270 7.02 -20.60 -8.26
C PHE A 270 6.46 -19.28 -7.71
N ALA A 271 6.82 -18.91 -6.48
CA ALA A 271 6.39 -17.65 -5.86
C ALA A 271 6.86 -16.44 -6.68
N THR A 272 8.11 -16.47 -7.17
CA THR A 272 8.66 -15.41 -8.03
C THR A 272 7.91 -15.32 -9.37
N LEU A 273 7.60 -16.45 -10.00
CA LEU A 273 6.83 -16.50 -11.23
C LEU A 273 5.42 -15.92 -11.04
N VAL A 274 4.75 -16.22 -9.92
CA VAL A 274 3.44 -15.64 -9.62
C VAL A 274 3.53 -14.12 -9.52
N ILE A 275 4.55 -13.58 -8.83
CA ILE A 275 4.79 -12.13 -8.76
C ILE A 275 5.01 -11.54 -10.14
N VAL A 276 5.91 -12.13 -10.94
CA VAL A 276 6.24 -11.64 -12.29
C VAL A 276 5.01 -11.68 -13.20
N ILE A 277 4.23 -12.76 -13.19
CA ILE A 277 2.99 -12.88 -13.97
C ILE A 277 1.96 -11.83 -13.53
N ALA A 278 1.80 -11.62 -12.22
CA ALA A 278 0.90 -10.61 -11.68
C ALA A 278 1.31 -9.21 -12.14
N LEU A 279 2.60 -8.87 -12.05
CA LEU A 279 3.14 -7.58 -12.50
C LEU A 279 2.94 -7.39 -14.01
N ILE A 280 3.26 -8.39 -14.84
CA ILE A 280 3.07 -8.31 -16.30
C ILE A 280 1.59 -8.13 -16.66
N ARG A 281 0.69 -8.87 -16.00
CA ARG A 281 -0.76 -8.75 -16.24
C ARG A 281 -1.29 -7.39 -15.80
N GLY A 282 -0.82 -6.87 -14.67
CA GLY A 282 -1.09 -5.49 -14.24
C GLY A 282 -0.64 -4.48 -15.29
N HIS A 283 0.57 -4.65 -15.84
CA HIS A 283 1.13 -3.74 -16.83
C HIS A 283 0.48 -3.79 -18.22
N ARG A 284 -0.03 -4.95 -18.64
CA ARG A 284 -0.80 -5.08 -19.89
C ARG A 284 -2.21 -4.50 -19.80
N GLY A 285 -2.76 -4.39 -18.59
CA GLY A 285 -3.98 -3.63 -18.35
C GLY A 285 -3.81 -2.13 -18.56
N SER A 286 -2.61 -1.60 -18.28
CA SER A 286 -2.30 -0.17 -18.35
C SER A 286 -2.16 0.44 -19.75
N THR A 287 -2.00 -0.36 -20.81
CA THR A 287 -1.72 0.15 -22.18
C THR A 287 -2.96 0.26 -23.07
N ASN A 288 -4.12 -0.22 -22.63
CA ASN A 288 -5.34 -0.30 -23.47
C ASN A 288 -6.42 0.75 -23.12
N ILE A 289 -6.05 1.83 -22.42
CA ILE A 289 -6.97 2.95 -22.14
C ILE A 289 -6.34 4.24 -22.69
N VAL A 290 -6.17 4.25 -24.02
CA VAL A 290 -6.05 5.45 -24.87
C VAL A 290 -6.83 5.16 -26.14
#